data_AF-A0A4Q5LDF7-F1
#
_entry.id   AF-A0A4Q5LDF7-F1
#
_cell.length_a   1.000
_cell.length_b   1.000
_cell.length_c   1.000
_cell.angle_alpha   90.00
_cell.angle_beta   90.00
_cell.angle_gamma   90.00
#
_symmetry.space_group_name_H-M   'P 1'
#
loop_
_entity.id
_entity.type
_entity.pdbx_description
1 polymer ?
#
loop_
_entity_poly.entity_id
_entity_poly.type
_entity_poly.pdbx_seq_one_letter_code
_entity_poly.pdbx_strand_id
1 'polypeptide(L)'
;MYDERYDNHFRRLQASRDALAAFADFTLEALRPAAVAKLLRDERPALQAALEAFRSRLSGRTAGGGQRQSGTQTEDEAFESLKKQVQATDKKLLQPRFYDYPAEKALFYPDKLSGLTQASKVKRLIRFTAYVEQLEKHEETAIQAAGAQTRALLTAYTGATATKNQGRKAIKDTILALGPEALALADALWTVHCAALYVHRLHPATARTYFAYDRLPTRNPKRKAPLKSPVVALLPPH
;
A
#
# COMPACT_ATOMS: atom_id res chain seq x y z
N MET A 1 5.81 26.10 -23.17
CA MET A 1 5.15 24.78 -23.37
C MET A 1 6.11 23.69 -23.92
N TYR A 2 7.43 23.88 -23.83
CA TYR A 2 8.45 22.85 -24.09
C TYR A 2 9.21 22.43 -22.81
N ASP A 3 9.21 23.26 -21.76
CA ASP A 3 9.97 23.02 -20.52
C ASP A 3 9.54 21.76 -19.76
N GLU A 4 8.23 21.47 -19.70
CA GLU A 4 7.72 20.30 -18.98
C GLU A 4 8.17 18.95 -19.58
N ARG A 5 8.64 18.93 -20.84
CA ARG A 5 9.08 17.69 -21.52
C ARG A 5 10.50 17.26 -21.14
N TYR A 6 11.29 18.15 -20.55
CA TYR A 6 12.66 17.88 -20.11
C TYR A 6 12.82 17.86 -18.59
N ASP A 7 11.72 17.99 -17.85
CA ASP A 7 11.71 17.83 -16.41
C ASP A 7 12.10 16.39 -16.03
N ASN A 8 13.00 16.25 -15.05
CA ASN A 8 13.31 14.97 -14.43
C ASN A 8 12.01 14.35 -13.85
N HIS A 9 11.39 13.44 -14.60
CA HIS A 9 10.13 12.83 -14.21
C HIS A 9 10.27 11.91 -13.00
N PHE A 10 11.49 11.45 -12.68
CA PHE A 10 11.74 10.68 -11.48
C PHE A 10 11.42 11.50 -10.23
N ARG A 11 11.72 12.81 -10.20
CA ARG A 11 11.37 13.71 -9.08
C ARG A 11 9.86 13.80 -8.79
N ARG A 12 9.02 13.46 -9.76
CA ARG A 12 7.54 13.47 -9.66
C ARG A 12 6.94 12.08 -9.44
N LEU A 13 7.76 11.04 -9.24
CA LEU A 13 7.25 9.72 -8.90
C LEU A 13 6.55 9.75 -7.55
N GLN A 14 5.41 9.07 -7.51
CA GLN A 14 4.64 8.78 -6.30
C GLN A 14 4.91 7.33 -5.95
N ALA A 15 5.80 7.10 -4.99
CA ALA A 15 6.22 5.79 -4.57
C ALA A 15 6.58 5.84 -3.09
N SER A 16 6.28 4.76 -2.35
CA SER A 16 6.84 4.60 -1.02
C SER A 16 8.36 4.53 -1.10
N ARG A 17 9.05 4.81 0.02
CA ARG A 17 10.52 4.72 0.07
C ARG A 17 11.03 3.33 -0.32
N ASP A 18 10.35 2.27 0.11
CA ASP A 18 10.70 0.90 -0.24
C ASP A 18 10.49 0.60 -1.72
N ALA A 19 9.39 1.09 -2.32
CA ALA A 19 9.15 0.93 -3.74
C ALA A 19 10.18 1.69 -4.59
N LEU A 20 10.61 2.88 -4.14
CA LEU A 20 11.67 3.63 -4.79
C LEU A 20 13.04 2.93 -4.68
N ALA A 21 13.36 2.38 -3.51
CA ALA A 21 14.58 1.60 -3.32
C ALA A 21 14.60 0.36 -4.21
N ALA A 22 13.51 -0.41 -4.23
CA ALA A 22 13.38 -1.61 -5.07
C ALA A 22 13.42 -1.28 -6.57
N PHE A 23 12.91 -0.11 -6.97
CA PHE A 23 13.03 0.38 -8.35
C PHE A 23 14.48 0.68 -8.73
N ALA A 24 15.24 1.31 -7.82
CA ALA A 24 16.66 1.58 -8.02
C ALA A 24 17.51 0.29 -8.03
N ASP A 25 17.23 -0.67 -7.15
CA ASP A 25 17.88 -2.00 -7.16
C ASP A 25 17.70 -2.70 -8.49
N PHE A 26 16.46 -2.72 -9.01
CA PHE A 26 16.19 -3.31 -10.32
C PHE A 26 17.02 -2.66 -11.41
N THR A 27 17.10 -1.32 -11.38
CA THR A 27 17.89 -0.55 -12.35
C THR A 27 19.38 -0.92 -12.25
N LEU A 28 19.93 -1.03 -11.04
CA LEU A 28 21.32 -1.43 -10.82
C LEU A 28 21.63 -2.85 -11.34
N GLU A 29 20.73 -3.80 -11.10
CA GLU A 29 20.88 -5.17 -11.63
C GLU A 29 20.74 -5.20 -13.16
N ALA A 30 19.85 -4.40 -13.75
CA ALA A 30 19.71 -4.30 -15.21
C ALA A 30 20.97 -3.73 -15.90
N LEU A 31 21.76 -2.92 -15.19
CA LEU A 31 23.03 -2.38 -15.68
C LEU A 31 24.22 -3.32 -15.46
N ARG A 32 24.06 -4.40 -14.68
CA ARG A 32 25.14 -5.33 -14.30
C ARG A 32 25.78 -6.12 -15.45
N PRO A 33 25.03 -6.61 -16.46
CA PRO A 33 25.61 -7.46 -17.50
C PRO A 33 26.73 -6.76 -18.28
N ALA A 34 27.81 -7.48 -18.59
CA ALA A 34 28.95 -6.94 -19.35
C ALA A 34 28.56 -6.47 -20.77
N ALA A 35 27.48 -7.03 -21.32
CA ALA A 35 26.92 -6.67 -22.63
C ALA A 35 26.23 -5.29 -22.65
N VAL A 36 25.94 -4.69 -21.49
CA VAL A 36 25.39 -3.33 -21.42
C VAL A 36 26.43 -2.33 -21.93
N ALA A 37 26.00 -1.35 -22.71
CA ALA A 37 26.88 -0.32 -23.25
C ALA A 37 27.70 0.35 -22.14
N LYS A 38 28.99 0.63 -22.41
CA LYS A 38 29.92 1.18 -21.42
C LYS A 38 29.36 2.44 -20.75
N LEU A 39 28.82 3.37 -21.53
CA LEU A 39 28.21 4.61 -21.03
C LEU A 39 27.12 4.35 -19.96
N LEU A 40 26.31 3.31 -20.12
CA LEU A 40 25.29 2.94 -19.13
C LEU A 40 25.87 2.24 -17.90
N ARG A 41 26.92 1.42 -18.10
CA ARG A 41 27.61 0.73 -16.99
C ARG A 41 28.34 1.72 -16.09
N ASP A 42 28.90 2.78 -16.67
CA ASP A 42 29.67 3.79 -15.96
C ASP A 42 28.78 4.65 -15.01
N GLU A 43 27.46 4.65 -15.19
CA GLU A 43 26.51 5.32 -14.28
C GLU A 43 26.22 4.52 -12.99
N ARG A 44 26.57 3.23 -12.97
CA ARG A 44 26.26 2.34 -11.81
C ARG A 44 26.83 2.83 -10.49
N PRO A 45 28.10 3.29 -10.38
CA PRO A 45 28.65 3.73 -9.11
C PRO A 45 27.90 4.92 -8.51
N ALA A 46 27.51 5.89 -9.34
CA ALA A 46 26.74 7.05 -8.89
C ALA A 46 25.33 6.66 -8.41
N LEU A 47 24.65 5.79 -9.14
CA LEU A 47 23.35 5.26 -8.72
C LEU A 47 23.43 4.43 -7.44
N GLN A 48 24.47 3.59 -7.30
CA GLN A 48 24.73 2.80 -6.10
C GLN A 48 24.93 3.70 -4.87
N ALA A 49 25.80 4.71 -4.98
CA ALA A 49 26.07 5.65 -3.89
C ALA A 49 24.81 6.43 -3.47
N ALA A 50 24.00 6.87 -4.44
CA ALA A 50 22.74 7.55 -4.15
C ALA A 50 21.73 6.64 -3.43
N LEU A 51 21.66 5.36 -3.83
CA LEU A 51 20.79 4.38 -3.18
C LEU A 51 21.26 4.05 -1.74
N GLU A 52 22.56 3.94 -1.52
CA GLU A 52 23.13 3.73 -0.18
C GLU A 52 22.88 4.92 0.75
N ALA A 53 23.06 6.14 0.26
CA ALA A 53 22.72 7.36 1.00
C ALA A 53 21.22 7.45 1.32
N PHE A 54 20.37 7.05 0.38
CA PHE A 54 18.93 6.96 0.61
C PHE A 54 18.57 5.90 1.68
N ARG A 55 19.29 4.77 1.70
CA ARG A 55 19.11 3.68 2.66
C ARG A 55 19.64 3.96 4.06
N SER A 56 20.76 4.68 4.21
CA SER A 56 21.29 5.01 5.55
C SER A 56 20.29 5.84 6.38
N ARG A 57 19.47 6.66 5.71
CA ARG A 57 18.34 7.40 6.29
C ARG A 57 17.07 6.56 6.49
N LEU A 58 16.92 5.43 5.81
CA LEU A 58 15.89 4.43 6.13
C LEU A 58 16.19 3.79 7.49
N SER A 59 17.45 3.40 7.75
CA SER A 59 17.88 2.83 9.03
C SER A 59 17.87 3.82 10.21
N GLY A 60 18.00 5.13 9.97
CA GLY A 60 17.95 6.15 11.02
C GLY A 60 16.56 6.36 11.65
N ARG A 61 15.50 5.79 11.07
CA ARG A 61 14.12 5.86 11.58
C ARG A 61 13.55 4.49 11.99
N THR A 62 14.34 3.43 11.88
CA THR A 62 13.95 2.04 12.25
C THR A 62 14.21 1.68 13.71
N ALA A 63 14.09 2.64 14.63
CA ALA A 63 13.65 2.30 16.00
C ALA A 63 12.12 2.11 16.07
N GLY A 64 11.38 2.30 14.96
CA GLY A 64 9.97 1.96 14.86
C GLY A 64 9.56 1.64 13.42
N GLY A 65 9.37 0.36 13.11
CA GLY A 65 8.75 -0.07 11.86
C GLY A 65 9.74 -0.68 10.86
N GLY A 66 10.12 -1.92 11.11
CA GLY A 66 10.95 -2.69 10.19
C GLY A 66 11.08 -4.17 10.55
N GLN A 67 10.16 -4.71 11.35
CA GLN A 67 10.05 -6.16 11.49
C GLN A 67 9.34 -6.67 10.22
N ARG A 68 10.08 -7.48 9.46
CA ARG A 68 9.64 -8.25 8.29
C ARG A 68 8.17 -8.65 8.39
N GLN A 69 7.39 -8.20 7.40
CA GLN A 69 5.94 -8.33 7.28
C GLN A 69 5.54 -9.77 6.92
N SER A 70 5.80 -10.71 7.83
CA SER A 70 5.42 -12.12 7.74
C SER A 70 4.25 -12.48 8.68
N GLY A 71 3.57 -11.49 9.28
CA GLY A 71 2.46 -11.80 10.20
C GLY A 71 1.56 -10.64 10.59
N THR A 72 1.59 -9.49 9.90
CA THR A 72 0.69 -8.38 10.23
C THR A 72 -0.67 -8.65 9.61
N GLN A 73 -1.61 -9.09 10.44
CA GLN A 73 -3.01 -9.29 10.08
C GLN A 73 -3.54 -8.09 9.29
N THR A 74 -4.13 -8.34 8.11
CA THR A 74 -4.68 -7.27 7.27
C THR A 74 -5.94 -6.67 7.91
N GLU A 75 -6.32 -5.43 7.55
CA GLU A 75 -7.58 -4.80 8.03
C GLU A 75 -8.80 -5.72 7.81
N ASP A 76 -8.84 -6.40 6.66
CA ASP A 76 -9.96 -7.27 6.30
C ASP A 76 -9.92 -8.59 7.11
N GLU A 77 -8.75 -9.16 7.40
CA GLU A 77 -8.59 -10.31 8.30
C GLU A 77 -8.93 -9.97 9.77
N ALA A 78 -8.55 -8.77 10.22
CA ALA A 78 -8.88 -8.27 11.55
C ALA A 78 -10.41 -8.02 11.67
N PHE A 79 -11.04 -7.50 10.61
CA PHE A 79 -12.49 -7.35 10.57
C PHE A 79 -13.23 -8.69 10.56
N GLU A 80 -12.78 -9.69 9.79
CA GLU A 80 -13.40 -11.02 9.81
C GLU A 80 -13.24 -11.70 11.17
N SER A 81 -12.14 -11.46 11.88
CA SER A 81 -11.95 -11.96 13.25
C SER A 81 -12.94 -11.32 14.23
N LEU A 82 -13.12 -9.99 14.16
CA LEU A 82 -14.16 -9.29 14.94
C LEU A 82 -15.55 -9.82 14.64
N LYS A 83 -15.89 -9.98 13.36
CA LYS A 83 -17.18 -10.49 12.90
C LYS A 83 -17.47 -11.89 13.45
N LYS A 84 -16.50 -12.81 13.36
CA LYS A 84 -16.64 -14.17 13.90
C LYS A 84 -16.84 -14.16 15.41
N GLN A 85 -16.10 -13.33 16.14
CA GLN A 85 -16.26 -13.21 17.58
C GLN A 85 -17.65 -12.69 17.95
N VAL A 86 -18.13 -11.63 17.31
CA VAL A 86 -19.48 -11.08 17.58
C VAL A 86 -20.57 -12.09 17.25
N GLN A 87 -20.44 -12.85 16.15
CA GLN A 87 -21.38 -13.93 15.82
C GLN A 87 -21.35 -15.07 16.85
N ALA A 88 -20.17 -15.43 17.36
CA ALA A 88 -20.02 -16.45 18.38
C ALA A 88 -20.62 -16.00 19.72
N THR A 89 -20.36 -14.75 20.15
CA THR A 89 -20.96 -14.14 21.34
C THR A 89 -22.47 -14.05 21.22
N ASP A 90 -22.99 -13.64 20.05
CA ASP A 90 -24.43 -13.61 19.82
C ASP A 90 -25.06 -15.00 19.98
N LYS A 91 -24.51 -16.02 19.31
CA LYS A 91 -25.08 -17.37 19.34
C LYS A 91 -24.95 -18.04 20.71
N LYS A 92 -23.83 -17.87 21.40
CA LYS A 92 -23.51 -18.62 22.63
C LYS A 92 -23.95 -17.94 23.90
N LEU A 93 -23.99 -16.60 23.93
CA LEU A 93 -24.22 -15.82 25.15
C LEU A 93 -25.49 -14.97 25.04
N LEU A 94 -25.67 -14.21 23.96
CA LEU A 94 -26.78 -13.24 23.89
C LEU A 94 -28.12 -13.87 23.47
N GLN A 95 -28.14 -14.74 22.44
CA GLN A 95 -29.35 -15.39 21.96
C GLN A 95 -30.05 -16.25 23.01
N PRO A 96 -29.35 -17.16 23.73
CA PRO A 96 -30.00 -18.01 24.72
C PRO A 96 -30.50 -17.20 25.93
N ARG A 97 -29.80 -16.11 26.28
CA ARG A 97 -30.08 -15.32 27.48
C ARG A 97 -31.24 -14.34 27.26
N PHE A 98 -31.29 -13.69 26.11
CA PHE A 98 -32.27 -12.66 25.78
C PHE A 98 -33.32 -13.16 24.78
N TYR A 99 -33.62 -14.46 24.77
CA TYR A 99 -34.65 -15.03 23.90
C TYR A 99 -36.01 -14.37 24.14
N ASP A 100 -36.41 -14.26 25.41
CA ASP A 100 -37.67 -13.62 25.83
C ASP A 100 -37.54 -12.09 26.02
N TYR A 101 -36.32 -11.53 25.90
CA TYR A 101 -36.00 -10.13 26.17
C TYR A 101 -35.37 -9.42 24.94
N PRO A 102 -36.08 -9.35 23.79
CA PRO A 102 -35.51 -8.83 22.56
C PRO A 102 -35.15 -7.32 22.62
N ALA A 103 -35.83 -6.54 23.47
CA ALA A 103 -35.54 -5.13 23.67
C ALA A 103 -34.19 -4.92 24.38
N GLU A 104 -33.87 -5.74 25.38
CA GLU A 104 -32.58 -5.72 26.08
C GLU A 104 -31.44 -6.17 25.16
N LYS A 105 -31.70 -7.20 24.35
CA LYS A 105 -30.77 -7.66 23.31
C LYS A 105 -30.43 -6.57 22.29
N ALA A 106 -31.40 -5.71 21.94
CA ALA A 106 -31.19 -4.62 21.00
C ALA A 106 -30.23 -3.54 21.53
N LEU A 107 -29.99 -3.46 22.84
CA LEU A 107 -29.02 -2.53 23.42
C LEU A 107 -27.58 -2.84 22.96
N PHE A 108 -27.27 -4.11 22.69
CA PHE A 108 -25.95 -4.51 22.16
C PHE A 108 -25.78 -4.11 20.69
N TYR A 109 -26.85 -4.18 19.88
CA TYR A 109 -26.82 -3.80 18.47
C TYR A 109 -28.17 -3.26 17.99
N PRO A 110 -28.40 -1.95 18.06
CA PRO A 110 -29.68 -1.34 17.67
C PRO A 110 -30.07 -1.62 16.22
N ASP A 111 -29.08 -1.71 15.33
CA ASP A 111 -29.24 -1.96 13.90
C ASP A 111 -29.25 -3.46 13.53
N LYS A 112 -29.59 -4.35 14.48
CA LYS A 112 -29.44 -5.81 14.39
C LYS A 112 -27.97 -6.24 14.23
N LEU A 113 -27.72 -7.55 14.28
CA LEU A 113 -26.37 -8.13 14.08
C LEU A 113 -25.74 -7.74 12.73
N SER A 114 -26.56 -7.59 11.69
CA SER A 114 -26.13 -7.08 10.37
C SER A 114 -25.57 -5.66 10.44
N GLY A 115 -26.09 -4.83 11.35
CA GLY A 115 -25.60 -3.48 11.60
C GLY A 115 -24.13 -3.44 12.04
N LEU A 116 -23.62 -4.48 12.70
CA LEU A 116 -22.21 -4.64 13.06
C LEU A 116 -21.44 -5.38 11.95
N THR A 117 -21.95 -6.54 11.54
CA THR A 117 -21.22 -7.49 10.67
C THR A 117 -21.17 -7.08 9.20
N GLN A 118 -22.05 -6.18 8.76
CA GLN A 118 -22.09 -5.63 7.40
C GLN A 118 -21.88 -4.11 7.38
N ALA A 119 -21.42 -3.52 8.50
CA ALA A 119 -21.17 -2.09 8.57
C ALA A 119 -20.19 -1.62 7.49
N SER A 120 -20.49 -0.49 6.86
CA SER A 120 -19.55 0.23 5.99
C SER A 120 -18.27 0.55 6.77
N LYS A 121 -17.10 0.57 6.10
CA LYS A 121 -15.79 0.77 6.75
C LYS A 121 -15.73 2.01 7.66
N VAL A 122 -16.39 3.09 7.28
CA VAL A 122 -16.46 4.36 8.04
C VAL A 122 -17.17 4.20 9.40
N LYS A 123 -18.13 3.27 9.49
CA LYS A 123 -18.97 3.08 10.69
C LYS A 123 -18.51 1.93 11.59
N ARG A 124 -17.64 1.04 11.09
CA ARG A 124 -17.21 -0.19 11.80
C ARG A 124 -16.60 0.12 13.16
N LEU A 125 -15.67 1.07 13.22
CA LEU A 125 -14.95 1.40 14.45
C LEU A 125 -15.91 1.90 15.53
N ILE A 126 -16.75 2.88 15.20
CA ILE A 126 -17.76 3.44 16.13
C ILE A 126 -18.71 2.35 16.62
N ARG A 127 -19.22 1.50 15.71
CA ARG A 127 -20.20 0.46 16.07
C ARG A 127 -19.58 -0.65 16.94
N PHE A 128 -18.37 -1.12 16.64
CA PHE A 128 -17.70 -2.11 17.49
C PHE A 128 -17.28 -1.53 18.84
N THR A 129 -16.88 -0.26 18.91
CA THR A 129 -16.59 0.39 20.20
C THR A 129 -17.83 0.41 21.09
N ALA A 130 -18.98 0.84 20.56
CA ALA A 130 -20.23 0.85 21.31
C ALA A 130 -20.65 -0.57 21.76
N TYR A 131 -20.51 -1.57 20.89
CA TYR A 131 -20.79 -2.97 21.23
C TYR A 131 -19.89 -3.49 22.36
N VAL A 132 -18.58 -3.23 22.30
CA VAL A 132 -17.62 -3.61 23.33
C VAL A 132 -17.95 -2.95 24.67
N GLU A 133 -18.26 -1.65 24.66
CA GLU A 133 -18.66 -0.94 25.88
C GLU A 133 -19.93 -1.54 26.50
N GLN A 134 -20.91 -1.92 25.67
CA GLN A 134 -22.14 -2.53 26.16
C GLN A 134 -21.90 -3.92 26.79
N LEU A 135 -21.00 -4.72 26.21
CA LEU A 135 -20.60 -6.02 26.77
C LEU A 135 -19.86 -5.86 28.11
N GLU A 136 -18.93 -4.91 28.20
CA GLU A 136 -18.10 -4.74 29.40
C GLU A 136 -18.86 -4.09 30.57
N LYS A 137 -19.88 -3.26 30.29
CA LYS A 137 -20.73 -2.66 31.33
C LYS A 137 -21.82 -3.62 31.82
N HIS A 138 -21.97 -4.79 31.19
CA HIS A 138 -22.99 -5.76 31.57
C HIS A 138 -22.68 -6.38 32.93
N GLU A 139 -23.67 -6.74 33.75
CA GLU A 139 -23.41 -7.27 35.10
C GLU A 139 -22.92 -8.73 35.10
N GLU A 140 -23.27 -9.49 34.06
CA GLU A 140 -22.89 -10.89 33.93
C GLU A 140 -21.43 -11.07 33.48
N THR A 141 -20.65 -11.80 34.28
CA THR A 141 -19.21 -12.01 34.10
C THR A 141 -18.84 -12.65 32.76
N ALA A 142 -19.66 -13.58 32.25
CA ALA A 142 -19.43 -14.23 30.96
C ALA A 142 -19.55 -13.24 29.77
N ILE A 143 -20.50 -12.29 29.87
CA ILE A 143 -20.72 -11.24 28.86
C ILE A 143 -19.62 -10.18 28.96
N GLN A 144 -19.21 -9.79 30.17
CA GLN A 144 -18.05 -8.92 30.38
C GLN A 144 -16.76 -9.51 29.81
N ALA A 145 -16.50 -10.81 30.04
CA ALA A 145 -15.33 -11.50 29.50
C ALA A 145 -15.33 -11.52 27.96
N ALA A 146 -16.50 -11.70 27.34
CA ALA A 146 -16.64 -11.57 25.89
C ALA A 146 -16.37 -10.13 25.42
N GLY A 147 -16.73 -9.12 26.23
CA GLY A 147 -16.38 -7.71 26.01
C GLY A 147 -14.87 -7.50 25.96
N ALA A 148 -14.13 -7.98 26.96
CA ALA A 148 -12.67 -7.88 27.01
C ALA A 148 -11.98 -8.58 25.82
N GLN A 149 -12.44 -9.76 25.44
CA GLN A 149 -11.95 -10.47 24.24
C GLN A 149 -12.20 -9.67 22.97
N THR A 150 -13.39 -9.09 22.84
CA THR A 150 -13.77 -8.28 21.67
C THR A 150 -12.99 -6.96 21.64
N ARG A 151 -12.67 -6.36 22.80
CA ARG A 151 -11.79 -5.18 22.91
C ARG A 151 -10.38 -5.47 22.39
N ALA A 152 -9.80 -6.62 22.73
CA ALA A 152 -8.48 -7.00 22.25
C ALA A 152 -8.45 -7.07 20.70
N LEU A 153 -9.48 -7.68 20.10
CA LEU A 153 -9.64 -7.72 18.65
C LEU A 153 -9.91 -6.34 18.02
N LEU A 154 -10.64 -5.47 18.73
CA LEU A 154 -10.88 -4.10 18.27
C LEU A 154 -9.58 -3.30 18.22
N THR A 155 -8.72 -3.43 19.22
CA THR A 155 -7.38 -2.80 19.24
C THR A 155 -6.50 -3.30 18.10
N ALA A 156 -6.54 -4.60 17.79
CA ALA A 156 -5.81 -5.13 16.62
C ALA A 156 -6.34 -4.53 15.30
N TYR A 157 -7.66 -4.40 15.16
CA TYR A 157 -8.29 -3.77 14.00
C TYR A 157 -7.97 -2.27 13.87
N THR A 158 -7.96 -1.51 14.97
CA THR A 158 -7.60 -0.09 14.95
C THR A 158 -6.14 0.10 14.57
N GLY A 159 -5.24 -0.74 15.09
CA GLY A 159 -3.82 -0.79 14.71
C GLY A 159 -3.64 -1.06 13.22
N ALA A 160 -4.26 -2.11 12.67
CA ALA A 160 -4.19 -2.45 11.25
C ALA A 160 -4.72 -1.31 10.35
N THR A 161 -5.78 -0.63 10.79
CA THR A 161 -6.35 0.53 10.08
C THR A 161 -5.39 1.73 10.08
N ALA A 162 -4.74 2.01 11.21
CA ALA A 162 -3.76 3.08 11.33
C ALA A 162 -2.52 2.82 10.44
N THR A 163 -1.99 1.60 10.46
CA THR A 163 -0.87 1.18 9.60
C THR A 163 -1.20 1.31 8.12
N LYS A 164 -2.42 0.91 7.70
CA LYS A 164 -2.88 1.08 6.32
C LYS A 164 -2.97 2.56 5.92
N ASN A 165 -3.49 3.42 6.79
CA ASN A 165 -3.59 4.85 6.51
C ASN A 165 -2.22 5.51 6.43
N GLN A 166 -1.26 5.11 7.27
CA GLN A 166 0.13 5.56 7.19
C GLN A 166 0.82 5.07 5.91
N GLY A 167 0.66 3.79 5.54
CA GLY A 167 1.18 3.26 4.28
C GLY A 167 0.59 3.96 3.05
N ARG A 168 -0.70 4.29 3.08
CA ARG A 168 -1.38 5.05 2.01
C ARG A 168 -0.89 6.50 1.91
N LYS A 169 -0.52 7.13 3.03
CA LYS A 169 0.09 8.47 3.04
C LYS A 169 1.51 8.41 2.43
N ALA A 170 2.31 7.42 2.82
CA ALA A 170 3.66 7.22 2.29
C ALA A 170 3.70 6.95 0.76
N ILE A 171 2.66 6.35 0.19
CA ILE A 171 2.53 6.15 -1.28
C ILE A 171 2.13 7.46 -2.00
N LYS A 172 1.47 8.40 -1.31
CA LYS A 172 1.04 9.69 -1.89
C LYS A 172 2.12 10.78 -1.82
N ASP A 173 3.13 10.62 -0.99
CA ASP A 173 4.25 11.56 -0.93
C ASP A 173 5.06 11.46 -2.23
N THR A 174 5.27 12.60 -2.90
CA THR A 174 6.15 12.69 -4.06
C THR A 174 7.60 12.62 -3.61
N ILE A 175 8.54 12.23 -4.48
CA ILE A 175 9.98 12.21 -4.14
C ILE A 175 10.45 13.56 -3.56
N LEU A 176 9.94 14.69 -4.07
CA LEU A 176 10.18 16.03 -3.52
C LEU A 176 9.83 16.15 -2.02
N ALA A 177 8.81 15.44 -1.54
CA ALA A 177 8.40 15.42 -0.14
C ALA A 177 9.19 14.41 0.72
N LEU A 178 9.96 13.50 0.11
CA LEU A 178 10.68 12.44 0.83
C LEU A 178 12.04 12.88 1.38
N GLY A 179 12.60 14.00 0.90
CA GLY A 179 13.85 14.60 1.37
C GLY A 179 14.94 14.74 0.29
N PRO A 180 16.06 15.39 0.61
CA PRO A 180 17.15 15.65 -0.34
C PRO A 180 17.83 14.38 -0.87
N GLU A 181 17.90 13.31 -0.08
CA GLU A 181 18.49 12.04 -0.50
C GLU A 181 17.60 11.32 -1.52
N ALA A 182 16.28 11.47 -1.40
CA ALA A 182 15.33 10.94 -2.39
C ALA A 182 15.45 11.70 -3.72
N LEU A 183 15.72 13.01 -3.67
CA LEU A 183 16.02 13.82 -4.85
C LEU A 183 17.33 13.41 -5.51
N ALA A 184 18.38 13.18 -4.72
CA ALA A 184 19.66 12.70 -5.25
C ALA A 184 19.51 11.35 -5.96
N LEU A 185 18.71 10.42 -5.39
CA LEU A 185 18.40 9.15 -6.04
C LEU A 185 17.61 9.33 -7.34
N ALA A 186 16.62 10.24 -7.36
CA ALA A 186 15.88 10.54 -8.58
C ALA A 186 16.74 11.20 -9.66
N ASP A 187 17.73 12.01 -9.27
CA ASP A 187 18.68 12.61 -10.20
C ASP A 187 19.63 11.56 -10.78
N ALA A 188 20.13 10.64 -9.96
CA ALA A 188 20.94 9.51 -10.46
C ALA A 188 20.15 8.62 -11.43
N LEU A 189 18.88 8.30 -11.12
CA LEU A 189 18.00 7.56 -12.02
C LEU A 189 17.75 8.29 -13.35
N TRP A 190 17.66 9.62 -13.30
CA TRP A 190 17.52 10.45 -14.49
C TRP A 190 18.76 10.43 -15.37
N THR A 191 19.96 10.50 -14.79
CA THR A 191 21.21 10.38 -15.54
C THR A 191 21.29 9.05 -16.27
N VAL A 192 20.96 7.94 -15.60
CA VAL A 192 20.87 6.61 -16.23
C VAL A 192 19.84 6.61 -17.36
N HIS A 193 18.70 7.27 -17.18
CA HIS A 193 17.65 7.32 -18.21
C HIS A 193 18.11 8.09 -19.45
N CYS A 194 18.77 9.23 -19.26
CA CYS A 194 19.36 10.01 -20.35
C CYS A 194 20.43 9.22 -21.09
N ALA A 195 21.32 8.52 -20.37
CA ALA A 195 22.31 7.64 -20.95
C ALA A 195 21.65 6.50 -21.75
N ALA A 196 20.56 5.92 -21.24
CA ALA A 196 19.81 4.85 -21.90
C ALA A 196 19.17 5.33 -23.21
N LEU A 197 18.56 6.51 -23.19
CA LEU A 197 17.99 7.14 -24.39
C LEU A 197 19.06 7.45 -25.43
N TYR A 198 20.25 7.88 -25.01
CA TYR A 198 21.36 8.15 -25.93
C TYR A 198 21.92 6.87 -26.56
N VAL A 199 22.18 5.84 -25.74
CA VAL A 199 22.66 4.53 -26.21
C VAL A 199 21.66 3.91 -27.18
N HIS A 200 20.37 3.96 -26.84
CA HIS A 200 19.29 3.39 -27.64
C HIS A 200 18.58 4.43 -28.51
N ARG A 201 19.27 5.47 -28.98
CA ARG A 201 18.64 6.59 -29.73
C ARG A 201 17.85 6.18 -30.98
N LEU A 202 18.24 5.07 -31.62
CA LEU A 202 17.53 4.51 -32.78
C LEU A 202 16.25 3.76 -32.37
N HIS A 203 16.21 3.25 -31.14
CA HIS A 203 15.10 2.50 -30.56
C HIS A 203 14.84 2.93 -29.10
N PRO A 204 14.37 4.18 -28.86
CA PRO A 204 14.30 4.74 -27.51
C PRO A 204 13.35 3.98 -26.56
N ALA A 205 12.42 3.19 -27.11
CA ALA A 205 11.58 2.29 -26.32
C ALA A 205 12.40 1.27 -25.51
N THR A 206 13.59 0.88 -25.98
CA THR A 206 14.50 -0.05 -25.30
C THR A 206 15.07 0.56 -24.01
N ALA A 207 15.18 1.89 -23.92
CA ALA A 207 15.63 2.54 -22.68
C ALA A 207 14.72 2.21 -21.48
N ARG A 208 13.44 1.90 -21.74
CA ARG A 208 12.47 1.53 -20.71
C ARG A 208 12.80 0.20 -20.02
N THR A 209 13.50 -0.72 -20.68
CA THR A 209 13.74 -2.08 -20.14
C THR A 209 14.67 -2.09 -18.94
N TYR A 210 15.45 -1.02 -18.74
CA TYR A 210 16.32 -0.85 -17.57
C TYR A 210 15.55 -0.43 -16.32
N PHE A 211 14.25 -0.14 -16.43
CA PHE A 211 13.45 0.44 -15.35
C PHE A 211 12.17 -0.38 -15.13
N ALA A 212 11.92 -0.77 -13.88
CA ALA A 212 10.73 -1.52 -13.49
C ALA A 212 9.51 -0.60 -13.28
N TYR A 213 9.07 0.10 -14.33
CA TYR A 213 7.91 1.00 -14.26
C TYR A 213 6.60 0.29 -13.89
N ASP A 214 6.51 -1.02 -14.14
CA ASP A 214 5.43 -1.91 -13.73
C ASP A 214 5.32 -2.07 -12.19
N ARG A 215 6.43 -1.86 -11.47
CA ARG A 215 6.49 -1.93 -10.00
C ARG A 215 6.14 -0.60 -9.33
N LEU A 216 6.02 0.47 -10.10
CA LEU A 216 5.59 1.77 -9.58
C LEU A 216 4.06 1.86 -9.54
N PRO A 217 3.48 2.50 -8.52
CA PRO A 217 2.04 2.74 -8.48
C PRO A 217 1.59 3.46 -9.75
N THR A 218 0.56 2.94 -10.42
CA THR A 218 0.02 3.55 -11.65
C THR A 218 -0.33 5.01 -11.40
N ARG A 219 0.32 5.93 -12.14
CA ARG A 219 0.16 7.40 -12.02
C ARG A 219 -1.29 7.89 -12.19
N ASN A 220 -2.19 7.05 -12.70
CA ASN A 220 -3.64 7.32 -12.69
C ASN A 220 -4.42 6.05 -13.08
N PRO A 221 -5.12 5.34 -12.16
CA PRO A 221 -5.95 4.19 -12.55
C PRO A 221 -7.14 4.59 -13.44
N LYS A 222 -7.46 5.89 -13.54
CA LYS A 222 -8.53 6.42 -14.40
C LYS A 222 -8.10 6.66 -15.85
N ARG A 223 -6.81 6.63 -16.16
CA ARG A 223 -6.31 6.78 -17.54
C ARG A 223 -6.10 5.38 -18.14
N LYS A 224 -7.20 4.60 -18.23
CA LYS A 224 -7.22 3.46 -19.15
C LYS A 224 -6.96 4.03 -20.54
N ALA A 225 -5.81 3.72 -21.12
CA ALA A 225 -5.56 4.02 -22.51
C ALA A 225 -6.66 3.34 -23.35
N PRO A 226 -7.21 4.01 -24.38
CA PRO A 226 -8.12 3.35 -25.30
C PRO A 226 -7.37 2.17 -25.91
N LEU A 227 -7.99 0.98 -25.86
CA LEU A 227 -7.52 -0.18 -26.61
C LEU A 227 -7.34 0.25 -28.07
N LYS A 228 -6.09 0.26 -28.55
CA LYS A 228 -5.84 0.17 -29.98
C LYS A 228 -6.38 -1.19 -30.43
N SER A 229 -7.53 -1.18 -31.09
CA SER A 229 -7.95 -2.26 -31.98
C SER A 229 -7.37 -2.01 -33.38
N PRO A 230 -7.18 -3.08 -34.16
CA PRO A 230 -5.97 -3.30 -34.92
C PRO A 230 -5.96 -2.60 -36.29
N VAL A 231 -4.75 -2.34 -36.74
CA VAL A 231 -4.42 -2.14 -38.15
C VAL A 231 -4.95 -3.35 -38.94
N VAL A 232 -6.01 -3.15 -39.72
CA VAL A 232 -6.35 -4.06 -40.82
C VAL A 232 -5.40 -3.71 -41.96
N ALA A 233 -4.46 -4.62 -42.21
CA ALA A 233 -3.65 -4.60 -43.42
C ALA A 233 -4.10 -5.75 -44.34
N LEU A 234 -4.07 -5.45 -45.65
CA LEU A 234 -4.09 -6.34 -46.82
C LEU A 234 -5.50 -6.76 -47.31
N LEU A 235 -5.89 -6.52 -48.56
CA LEU A 235 -5.21 -6.83 -49.84
C LEU A 235 -5.56 -5.84 -50.98
N PRO A 236 -4.74 -5.74 -52.05
CA PRO A 236 -5.14 -5.19 -53.34
C PRO A 236 -5.75 -6.27 -54.25
N PRO A 237 -6.67 -5.96 -55.17
CA PRO A 237 -6.95 -6.80 -56.32
C PRO A 237 -6.17 -6.33 -57.57
N HIS A 238 -5.87 -7.32 -58.41
CA HIS A 238 -5.17 -7.29 -59.69
C HIS A 238 -5.86 -6.42 -60.76
#